data_AF-A0A6N7HCY1-F1
#
_entry.id   AF-A0A6N7HCY1-F1
#
_cell.length_a   1.000
_cell.length_b   1.000
_cell.length_c   1.000
_cell.angle_alpha   90.00
_cell.angle_beta   90.00
_cell.angle_gamma   90.00
#
_symmetry.space_group_name_H-M   'P 1'
#
loop_
_entity.id
_entity.type
_entity.pdbx_description
1 polymer ?
#
loop_
_entity_poly.entity_id
_entity_poly.type
_entity_poly.pdbx_seq_one_letter_code
_entity_poly.pdbx_strand_id
1 'polypeptide(L)'
;MRAGTWRIVMCFLVAGVLTGCTPDERKDTGSTSTTPTSTARSTTTSISTPPSTPPQTSPPPITRPLDPSRYASERTVCDLLTEAQAMELGLPSPGDPSSIEGTFLSCHRRHALADREVNYDLWLDSDLLGSTYRGLEEYEDWELRDIAGQPAVVIGADPARACRVDIGLGKREGIELMASDDDGKACAVAVAVAEQIVRNLAGDG
;
A
#
# COMPACT_ATOMS: atom_id res chain seq x y z
N MET A 1 -33.75 -29.15 -10.87
CA MET A 1 -32.80 -30.27 -11.00
C MET A 1 -32.57 -30.56 -12.48
N ARG A 2 -31.46 -30.08 -13.05
CA ARG A 2 -30.96 -30.52 -14.36
C ARG A 2 -29.44 -30.60 -14.24
N ALA A 3 -28.93 -31.83 -14.22
CA ALA A 3 -27.52 -32.15 -14.18
C ALA A 3 -26.93 -31.97 -15.58
N GLY A 4 -25.91 -31.11 -15.69
CA GLY A 4 -25.10 -30.95 -16.89
C GLY A 4 -23.77 -31.66 -16.69
N THR A 5 -23.65 -32.85 -17.27
CA THR A 5 -22.44 -33.67 -17.28
C THR A 5 -21.45 -33.07 -18.27
N TRP A 6 -20.28 -32.62 -17.82
CA TRP A 6 -19.18 -32.26 -18.71
C TRP A 6 -17.97 -33.17 -18.46
N ARG A 7 -17.49 -33.76 -19.55
CA ARG A 7 -16.44 -34.75 -19.62
C ARG A 7 -15.26 -34.17 -20.38
N ILE A 8 -14.09 -34.29 -19.74
CA ILE A 8 -12.77 -34.62 -20.33
C ILE A 8 -12.09 -33.49 -21.14
N VAL A 9 -10.84 -33.16 -20.79
CA VAL A 9 -9.62 -33.56 -21.52
C VAL A 9 -8.40 -33.16 -20.69
N MET A 10 -7.48 -34.13 -20.57
CA MET A 10 -6.21 -34.14 -19.86
C MET A 10 -5.06 -33.94 -20.88
N CYS A 11 -3.84 -33.68 -20.38
CA CYS A 11 -2.54 -33.55 -21.09
C CYS A 11 -2.20 -32.11 -21.53
N PHE A 12 -1.00 -31.55 -21.29
CA PHE A 12 0.34 -32.15 -21.35
C PHE A 12 1.32 -31.60 -20.29
N LEU A 13 2.21 -32.48 -19.83
CA LEU A 13 3.51 -32.18 -19.20
C LEU A 13 4.47 -31.58 -20.22
N VAL A 14 5.18 -30.51 -19.85
CA VAL A 14 6.49 -30.16 -20.43
C VAL A 14 7.42 -29.72 -19.31
N ALA A 15 8.44 -30.54 -19.06
CA ALA A 15 9.59 -30.22 -18.23
C ALA A 15 10.63 -29.48 -19.08
N GLY A 16 11.15 -28.36 -18.57
CA GLY A 16 12.25 -27.61 -19.17
C GLY A 16 13.26 -27.23 -18.09
N VAL A 17 14.39 -27.94 -18.05
CA VAL A 17 15.56 -27.65 -17.22
C VAL A 17 16.50 -26.77 -18.05
N LEU A 18 16.90 -25.60 -17.53
CA LEU A 18 18.06 -24.88 -18.05
C LEU A 18 18.95 -24.37 -16.90
N THR A 19 20.17 -24.92 -16.93
CA THR A 19 21.38 -24.62 -16.15
C THR A 19 22.04 -23.32 -16.60
N GLY A 20 22.67 -22.59 -15.67
CA GLY A 20 23.60 -21.51 -16.02
C GLY A 20 24.31 -20.87 -14.81
N CYS A 21 25.45 -21.43 -14.42
CA CYS A 21 26.44 -20.80 -13.52
C CYS A 21 27.57 -20.21 -14.38
N THR A 22 27.99 -18.97 -14.10
CA THR A 22 29.37 -18.52 -14.39
C THR A 22 29.87 -17.59 -13.27
N PRO A 23 31.10 -17.81 -12.77
CA PRO A 23 31.76 -17.02 -11.72
C PRO A 23 32.66 -15.93 -12.33
N ASP A 24 32.96 -14.86 -11.58
CA ASP A 24 34.17 -14.06 -11.84
C ASP A 24 34.62 -13.25 -10.60
N GLU A 25 35.57 -13.85 -9.88
CA GLU A 25 36.91 -13.32 -9.57
C GLU A 25 37.15 -11.80 -9.48
N ARG A 26 37.58 -11.29 -8.31
CA ARG A 26 38.40 -10.07 -8.23
C ARG A 26 39.40 -10.07 -7.05
N LYS A 27 40.57 -10.64 -7.35
CA LYS A 27 41.93 -10.08 -7.22
C LYS A 27 42.34 -9.30 -5.94
N ASP A 28 43.26 -9.94 -5.20
CA ASP A 28 44.22 -9.36 -4.26
C ASP A 28 45.03 -8.18 -4.83
N THR A 29 45.39 -7.21 -3.99
CA THR A 29 46.81 -6.83 -3.79
C THR A 29 46.99 -5.97 -2.55
N GLY A 30 47.81 -6.45 -1.62
CA GLY A 30 48.39 -5.63 -0.56
C GLY A 30 49.48 -4.69 -1.10
N SER A 31 49.69 -3.56 -0.41
CA SER A 31 50.96 -2.85 -0.40
C SER A 31 51.09 -1.98 0.84
N THR A 32 51.98 -2.47 1.70
CA THR A 32 52.94 -1.83 2.59
C THR A 32 52.96 -0.29 2.68
N SER A 33 52.77 0.19 3.92
CA SER A 33 53.50 1.22 4.68
C SER A 33 54.25 2.33 3.94
N THR A 34 53.97 3.59 4.28
CA THR A 34 54.97 4.60 4.74
C THR A 34 54.25 5.82 5.32
N THR A 35 54.53 6.17 6.58
CA THR A 35 54.16 7.44 7.22
C THR A 35 55.19 8.52 6.85
N PRO A 36 54.75 9.75 6.58
CA PRO A 36 55.34 10.86 7.31
C PRO A 36 54.29 11.85 7.85
N THR A 37 54.60 12.32 9.05
CA THR A 37 53.99 13.42 9.80
C THR A 37 53.74 14.66 8.94
N SER A 38 52.51 15.17 8.97
CA SER A 38 52.21 16.57 8.66
C SER A 38 51.13 17.09 9.59
N THR A 39 51.52 18.07 10.40
CA THR A 39 50.69 18.83 11.33
C THR A 39 49.59 19.58 10.59
N ALA A 40 48.34 19.12 10.73
CA ALA A 40 47.16 19.87 10.33
C ALA A 40 46.29 20.18 11.55
N ARG A 41 46.15 21.49 11.78
CA ARG A 41 45.28 22.18 12.72
C ARG A 41 43.89 21.53 12.80
N SER A 42 43.54 20.98 13.97
CA SER A 42 42.17 20.56 14.29
C SER A 42 41.24 21.75 14.18
N THR A 43 40.61 21.89 13.02
CA THR A 43 39.43 22.74 12.88
C THR A 43 38.29 21.82 13.27
N THR A 44 37.78 21.99 14.48
CA THR A 44 36.58 21.31 14.96
C THR A 44 35.44 21.74 14.05
N THR A 45 35.20 21.00 12.97
CA THR A 45 33.95 21.08 12.23
C THR A 45 32.89 20.58 13.19
N SER A 46 32.20 21.52 13.84
CA SER A 46 30.97 21.24 14.55
C SER A 46 30.05 20.54 13.57
N ILE A 47 29.91 19.23 13.72
CA ILE A 47 28.86 18.46 13.06
C ILE A 47 27.58 19.04 13.65
N SER A 48 26.96 19.94 12.89
CA SER A 48 25.67 20.49 13.21
C SER A 48 24.68 19.35 13.03
N THR A 49 24.44 18.59 14.09
CA THR A 49 23.32 17.65 14.15
C THR A 49 22.07 18.43 13.74
N PRO A 50 21.37 18.04 12.67
CA PRO A 50 20.12 18.70 12.32
C PRO A 50 19.20 18.66 13.54
N PRO A 51 18.47 19.76 13.84
CA PRO A 51 17.55 19.76 14.95
C PRO A 51 16.58 18.60 14.78
N SER A 52 16.55 17.69 15.76
CA SER A 52 15.55 16.63 15.83
C SER A 52 14.19 17.30 15.90
N THR A 53 13.46 17.31 14.78
CA THR A 53 12.06 17.73 14.76
C THR A 53 11.33 16.92 15.83
N PRO A 54 10.63 17.56 16.78
CA PRO A 54 9.90 16.83 17.80
C PRO A 54 8.92 15.87 17.12
N PRO A 55 8.73 14.65 17.67
CA PRO A 55 7.81 13.68 17.11
C PRO A 55 6.43 14.33 16.97
N GLN A 56 5.91 14.37 15.75
CA GLN A 56 4.59 14.91 15.49
C GLN A 56 3.59 14.09 16.32
N THR A 57 2.74 14.78 17.08
CA THR A 57 1.81 14.15 18.04
C THR A 57 0.39 14.01 17.47
N SER A 58 0.18 14.45 16.23
CA SER A 58 -1.11 14.46 15.56
C SER A 58 -0.92 14.29 14.05
N PRO A 59 -1.86 13.64 13.35
CA PRO A 59 -1.79 13.52 11.90
C PRO A 59 -1.84 14.89 11.23
N PRO A 60 -1.35 15.01 9.99
CA PRO A 60 -1.59 16.19 9.17
C PRO A 60 -3.08 16.51 9.10
N PRO A 61 -3.47 17.79 9.13
CA PRO A 61 -4.88 18.18 9.12
C PRO A 61 -5.54 17.83 7.79
N ILE A 62 -6.80 17.37 7.84
CA ILE A 62 -7.64 17.18 6.66
C ILE A 62 -8.16 18.55 6.22
N THR A 63 -7.53 19.13 5.19
CA THR A 63 -7.87 20.48 4.70
C THR A 63 -9.02 20.50 3.70
N ARG A 64 -9.32 19.36 3.08
CA ARG A 64 -10.39 19.20 2.09
C ARG A 64 -11.26 18.00 2.44
N PRO A 65 -12.32 18.16 3.24
CA PRO A 65 -13.23 17.06 3.52
C PRO A 65 -13.87 16.52 2.24
N LEU A 66 -14.02 15.19 2.14
CA LEU A 66 -14.73 14.50 1.05
C LEU A 66 -15.98 13.85 1.61
N ASP A 67 -17.09 13.92 0.88
CA ASP A 67 -18.37 13.34 1.29
C ASP A 67 -18.52 11.91 0.73
N PRO A 68 -18.49 10.87 1.59
CA PRO A 68 -18.66 9.49 1.14
C PRO A 68 -20.12 9.05 1.00
N SER A 69 -21.10 9.92 1.25
CA SER A 69 -22.52 9.56 1.36
C SER A 69 -23.08 8.79 0.16
N ARG A 70 -22.59 9.06 -1.05
CA ARG A 70 -22.94 8.33 -2.27
C ARG A 70 -22.59 6.83 -2.20
N TYR A 71 -21.53 6.48 -1.48
CA TYR A 71 -20.97 5.13 -1.36
C TYR A 71 -21.34 4.47 -0.02
N ALA A 72 -22.14 5.15 0.82
CA ALA A 72 -22.54 4.71 2.15
C ALA A 72 -23.62 3.61 2.15
N SER A 73 -23.51 2.61 1.27
CA SER A 73 -24.33 1.41 1.31
C SER A 73 -23.58 0.19 0.78
N GLU A 74 -23.99 -1.02 1.19
CA GLU A 74 -23.44 -2.27 0.64
C GLU A 74 -23.55 -2.35 -0.89
N ARG A 75 -24.57 -1.71 -1.48
CA ARG A 75 -24.78 -1.73 -2.93
C ARG A 75 -23.85 -0.81 -3.69
N THR A 76 -23.29 0.19 -3.02
CA THR A 76 -22.52 1.27 -3.66
C THR A 76 -21.07 1.33 -3.20
N VAL A 77 -20.69 0.71 -2.09
CA VAL A 77 -19.29 0.77 -1.59
C VAL A 77 -18.29 0.25 -2.62
N CYS A 78 -18.61 -0.81 -3.36
CA CYS A 78 -17.74 -1.32 -4.41
C CYS A 78 -17.60 -0.37 -5.61
N ASP A 79 -18.50 0.62 -5.77
CA ASP A 79 -18.40 1.63 -6.83
C ASP A 79 -17.36 2.72 -6.51
N LEU A 80 -16.76 2.72 -5.30
CA LEU A 80 -15.60 3.57 -4.97
C LEU A 80 -14.43 3.33 -5.92
N LEU A 81 -14.32 2.13 -6.47
CA LEU A 81 -13.41 1.79 -7.55
C LEU A 81 -14.22 1.12 -8.65
N THR A 82 -14.36 1.76 -9.81
CA THR A 82 -15.14 1.19 -10.91
C THR A 82 -14.54 -0.14 -11.38
N GLU A 83 -15.34 -1.00 -12.02
CA GLU A 83 -14.84 -2.25 -12.59
C GLU A 83 -13.73 -2.02 -13.63
N ALA A 84 -13.85 -0.96 -14.44
CA ALA A 84 -12.83 -0.59 -15.43
C ALA A 84 -11.50 -0.22 -14.76
N GLN A 85 -11.53 0.69 -13.77
CA GLN A 85 -10.34 1.07 -12.99
C GLN A 85 -9.73 -0.15 -12.28
N ALA A 86 -10.56 -1.03 -11.72
CA ALA A 86 -10.09 -2.26 -11.07
C ALA A 86 -9.35 -3.16 -12.07
N MET A 87 -9.90 -3.40 -13.25
CA MET A 87 -9.26 -4.20 -14.29
C MET A 87 -7.97 -3.56 -14.81
N GLU A 88 -7.93 -2.24 -14.99
CA GLU A 88 -6.71 -1.51 -15.37
C GLU A 88 -5.58 -1.66 -14.33
N LEU A 89 -5.95 -1.77 -13.05
CA LEU A 89 -5.04 -2.03 -11.94
C LEU A 89 -4.74 -3.52 -11.74
N GLY A 90 -5.25 -4.40 -12.61
CA GLY A 90 -5.04 -5.85 -12.54
C GLY A 90 -5.76 -6.52 -11.37
N LEU A 91 -6.83 -5.91 -10.88
CA LEU A 91 -7.64 -6.46 -9.78
C LEU A 91 -8.81 -7.30 -10.29
N PRO A 92 -9.25 -8.30 -9.50
CA PRO A 92 -10.47 -9.04 -9.80
C PRO A 92 -11.72 -8.15 -9.91
N SER A 93 -12.62 -8.56 -10.81
CA SER A 93 -13.95 -8.00 -11.00
C SER A 93 -14.98 -9.13 -11.15
N PRO A 94 -16.20 -9.02 -10.60
CA PRO A 94 -16.72 -7.90 -9.81
C PRO A 94 -16.13 -7.84 -8.40
N GLY A 95 -16.33 -6.72 -7.71
CA GLY A 95 -16.08 -6.62 -6.27
C GLY A 95 -17.18 -7.31 -5.47
N ASP A 96 -16.84 -7.79 -4.27
CA ASP A 96 -17.73 -8.45 -3.32
C ASP A 96 -17.97 -7.53 -2.12
N PRO A 97 -19.12 -6.84 -2.04
CA PRO A 97 -19.41 -5.95 -0.94
C PRO A 97 -19.74 -6.74 0.33
N SER A 98 -19.29 -6.24 1.48
CA SER A 98 -19.70 -6.74 2.77
C SER A 98 -19.90 -5.58 3.75
N SER A 99 -20.59 -5.83 4.86
CA SER A 99 -20.67 -4.87 5.95
C SER A 99 -20.59 -5.57 7.28
N ILE A 100 -20.08 -4.84 8.27
CA ILE A 100 -20.28 -5.16 9.68
C ILE A 100 -21.21 -4.08 10.21
N GLU A 101 -22.42 -4.47 10.64
CA GLU A 101 -23.46 -3.54 11.08
C GLU A 101 -22.90 -2.44 11.99
N GLY A 102 -23.03 -1.19 11.54
CA GLY A 102 -22.67 0.00 12.31
C GLY A 102 -21.17 0.31 12.42
N THR A 103 -20.28 -0.43 11.74
CA THR A 103 -18.83 -0.20 11.84
C THR A 103 -18.24 0.41 10.56
N PHE A 104 -18.29 -0.33 9.46
CA PHE A 104 -17.79 0.09 8.15
C PHE A 104 -18.49 -0.69 7.03
N LEU A 105 -18.34 -0.19 5.81
CA LEU A 105 -18.74 -0.88 4.58
C LEU A 105 -17.48 -1.30 3.83
N SER A 106 -17.43 -2.54 3.39
CA SER A 106 -16.24 -3.11 2.75
C SER A 106 -16.51 -3.48 1.30
N CYS A 107 -15.47 -3.44 0.50
CA CYS A 107 -15.45 -4.13 -0.78
C CYS A 107 -14.19 -4.98 -0.92
N HIS A 108 -14.38 -6.27 -1.19
CA HIS A 108 -13.31 -7.19 -1.48
C HIS A 108 -13.16 -7.40 -2.98
N ARG A 109 -11.95 -7.21 -3.52
CA ARG A 109 -11.57 -7.59 -4.88
C ARG A 109 -10.53 -8.70 -4.78
N ARG A 110 -11.03 -9.93 -4.70
CA ARG A 110 -10.24 -11.16 -4.51
C ARG A 110 -10.72 -12.26 -5.45
N HIS A 111 -9.81 -13.14 -5.84
CA HIS A 111 -10.14 -14.31 -6.65
C HIS A 111 -9.12 -15.41 -6.39
N ALA A 112 -9.55 -16.67 -6.27
CA ALA A 112 -8.69 -17.79 -5.87
C ALA A 112 -7.48 -18.07 -6.80
N LEU A 113 -7.44 -17.43 -7.98
CA LEU A 113 -6.39 -17.56 -8.98
C LEU A 113 -5.72 -16.21 -9.29
N ALA A 114 -6.01 -15.16 -8.51
CA ALA A 114 -5.39 -13.85 -8.70
C ALA A 114 -4.16 -13.73 -7.79
N ASP A 115 -3.07 -13.25 -8.37
CA ASP A 115 -1.81 -12.98 -7.65
C ASP A 115 -1.87 -11.67 -6.84
N ARG A 116 -3.01 -10.97 -6.92
CA ARG A 116 -3.24 -9.64 -6.35
C ARG A 116 -4.66 -9.52 -5.84
N GLU A 117 -4.81 -9.01 -4.63
CA GLU A 117 -6.09 -8.76 -3.99
C GLU A 117 -6.10 -7.40 -3.29
N VAL A 118 -7.28 -6.80 -3.21
CA VAL A 118 -7.49 -5.56 -2.45
C VAL A 118 -8.78 -5.66 -1.64
N ASN A 119 -8.72 -5.21 -0.39
CA ASN A 119 -9.87 -4.87 0.43
C ASN A 119 -9.85 -3.36 0.69
N TYR A 120 -11.00 -2.70 0.67
CA TYR A 120 -11.12 -1.35 1.22
C TYR A 120 -12.40 -1.20 2.03
N ASP A 121 -12.23 -0.56 3.19
CA ASP A 121 -13.25 -0.35 4.20
C ASP A 121 -13.53 1.14 4.32
N LEU A 122 -14.78 1.53 4.07
CA LEU A 122 -15.29 2.87 4.22
C LEU A 122 -15.85 3.06 5.64
N TRP A 123 -15.15 3.87 6.43
CA TRP A 123 -15.52 4.22 7.79
C TRP A 123 -16.31 5.53 7.78
N LEU A 124 -17.58 5.48 8.19
CA LEU A 124 -18.51 6.63 8.16
C LEU A 124 -18.58 7.42 9.47
N ASP A 125 -18.14 6.83 10.58
CA ASP A 125 -18.18 7.47 11.90
C ASP A 125 -17.01 7.00 12.81
N SER A 126 -15.79 7.02 12.28
CA SER A 126 -14.56 6.68 13.01
C SER A 126 -13.42 7.65 12.68
N ASP A 127 -12.67 8.07 13.70
CA ASP A 127 -11.40 8.81 13.54
C ASP A 127 -10.29 7.85 13.12
N LEU A 128 -10.41 7.27 11.92
CA LEU A 128 -9.48 6.25 11.41
C LEU A 128 -8.05 6.78 11.38
N LEU A 129 -7.81 7.88 10.65
CA LEU A 129 -6.46 8.44 10.47
C LEU A 129 -5.85 8.86 11.82
N GLY A 130 -6.62 9.49 12.71
CA GLY A 130 -6.14 9.84 14.04
C GLY A 130 -5.85 8.61 14.90
N SER A 131 -6.63 7.53 14.75
CA SER A 131 -6.38 6.26 15.44
C SER A 131 -5.10 5.58 14.95
N THR A 132 -4.93 5.44 13.63
CA THR A 132 -3.72 4.91 13.03
C THR A 132 -2.50 5.69 13.47
N TYR A 133 -2.59 7.03 13.45
CA TYR A 133 -1.49 7.90 13.84
C TYR A 133 -1.02 7.68 15.28
N ARG A 134 -1.95 7.44 16.21
CA ARG A 134 -1.65 7.18 17.62
C ARG A 134 -1.04 5.80 17.88
N GLY A 135 -1.09 4.88 16.92
CA GLY A 135 -0.52 3.54 17.00
C GLY A 135 0.69 3.34 16.10
N LEU A 136 1.26 4.42 15.54
CA LEU A 136 2.38 4.32 14.59
C LEU A 136 3.63 3.68 15.20
N GLU A 137 3.82 3.77 16.51
CA GLU A 137 4.92 3.07 17.19
C GLU A 137 4.86 1.54 17.08
N GLU A 138 3.71 0.98 16.73
CA GLU A 138 3.53 -0.48 16.56
C GLU A 138 3.98 -0.97 15.17
N TYR A 139 4.23 -0.05 14.22
CA TYR A 139 4.63 -0.38 12.86
C TYR A 139 6.10 -0.05 12.62
N GLU A 140 6.86 -1.04 12.14
CA GLU A 140 8.28 -0.86 11.81
C GLU A 140 8.47 0.02 10.57
N ASP A 141 7.63 -0.18 9.55
CA ASP A 141 7.68 0.53 8.28
C ASP A 141 6.38 1.28 8.04
N TRP A 142 6.44 2.61 8.10
CA TRP A 142 5.33 3.49 7.74
C TRP A 142 5.83 4.83 7.21
N GLU A 143 5.00 5.48 6.40
CA GLU A 143 5.22 6.84 5.94
C GLU A 143 3.92 7.65 5.90
N LEU A 144 4.04 8.97 6.08
CA LEU A 144 2.97 9.90 5.75
C LEU A 144 3.02 10.19 4.25
N ARG A 145 1.84 10.19 3.63
CA ARG A 145 1.71 10.46 2.21
C ARG A 145 0.51 11.37 1.94
N ASP A 146 0.65 12.23 0.95
CA ASP A 146 -0.49 12.90 0.33
C ASP A 146 -1.00 12.01 -0.81
N ILE A 147 -2.25 11.57 -0.71
CA ILE A 147 -2.92 10.77 -1.73
C ILE A 147 -4.00 11.63 -2.37
N ALA A 148 -3.69 12.14 -3.56
CA ALA A 148 -4.56 13.01 -4.33
C ALA A 148 -5.13 14.19 -3.52
N GLY A 149 -4.35 14.78 -2.60
CA GLY A 149 -4.76 15.88 -1.73
C GLY A 149 -5.45 15.48 -0.43
N GLN A 150 -5.39 14.20 -0.03
CA GLN A 150 -5.78 13.74 1.30
C GLN A 150 -4.58 13.27 2.12
N PRO A 151 -4.54 13.56 3.43
CA PRO A 151 -3.53 12.99 4.29
C PRO A 151 -3.78 11.50 4.49
N ALA A 152 -2.74 10.71 4.31
CA ALA A 152 -2.76 9.26 4.47
C ALA A 152 -1.52 8.76 5.21
N VAL A 153 -1.66 7.59 5.83
CA VAL A 153 -0.57 6.78 6.33
C VAL A 153 -0.46 5.55 5.43
N VAL A 154 0.75 5.27 4.93
CA VAL A 154 1.08 3.99 4.28
C VAL A 154 1.86 3.15 5.27
N ILE A 155 1.46 1.90 5.45
CA ILE A 155 2.05 0.95 6.39
C ILE A 155 2.49 -0.29 5.61
N GLY A 156 3.78 -0.58 5.69
CA GLY A 156 4.46 -1.57 4.87
C GLY A 156 5.65 -0.96 4.12
N ALA A 157 6.62 -1.81 3.81
CA ALA A 157 7.77 -1.44 2.99
C ALA A 157 7.46 -1.63 1.49
N ASP A 158 8.30 -1.07 0.62
CA ASP A 158 8.33 -1.42 -0.81
C ASP A 158 9.73 -1.96 -1.13
N PRO A 159 9.87 -3.22 -1.59
CA PRO A 159 8.82 -4.20 -1.91
C PRO A 159 8.20 -4.87 -0.67
N ALA A 160 6.88 -5.11 -0.72
CA ALA A 160 6.17 -5.94 0.26
C ALA A 160 5.00 -6.70 -0.38
N ARG A 161 4.70 -7.87 0.20
CA ARG A 161 3.55 -8.71 -0.20
C ARG A 161 2.22 -8.24 0.37
N ALA A 162 2.24 -7.37 1.36
CA ALA A 162 1.06 -6.77 1.96
C ALA A 162 1.35 -5.31 2.25
N CYS A 163 0.33 -4.46 2.08
CA CYS A 163 0.42 -3.05 2.41
C CYS A 163 -0.92 -2.53 2.87
N ARG A 164 -0.92 -1.64 3.86
CA ARG A 164 -2.10 -0.92 4.30
C ARG A 164 -1.98 0.57 4.00
N VAL A 165 -3.08 1.20 3.61
CA VAL A 165 -3.18 2.64 3.42
C VAL A 165 -4.41 3.14 4.16
N ASP A 166 -4.20 4.02 5.14
CA ASP A 166 -5.27 4.65 5.91
C ASP A 166 -5.39 6.11 5.51
N ILE A 167 -6.55 6.51 4.99
CA ILE A 167 -6.80 7.84 4.40
C ILE A 167 -7.84 8.57 5.25
N GLY A 168 -7.55 9.83 5.60
CA GLY A 168 -8.55 10.72 6.19
C GLY A 168 -9.46 11.34 5.13
N LEU A 169 -10.78 11.17 5.26
CA LEU A 169 -11.77 11.84 4.42
C LEU A 169 -12.43 13.03 5.12
N GLY A 170 -12.61 12.93 6.43
CA GLY A 170 -13.23 13.93 7.30
C GLY A 170 -12.80 13.71 8.75
N LYS A 171 -13.38 14.47 9.70
CA LYS A 171 -12.98 14.37 11.12
C LYS A 171 -13.21 12.97 11.71
N ARG A 172 -14.23 12.27 11.23
CA ARG A 172 -14.64 10.93 11.69
C ARG A 172 -14.97 10.04 10.49
N GLU A 173 -14.33 10.28 9.36
CA GLU A 173 -14.55 9.53 8.13
C GLU A 173 -13.21 9.19 7.51
N GLY A 174 -13.07 7.97 7.01
CA GLY A 174 -11.81 7.49 6.45
C GLY A 174 -11.96 6.25 5.59
N ILE A 175 -10.89 5.90 4.88
CA ILE A 175 -10.77 4.64 4.15
C ILE A 175 -9.56 3.90 4.69
N GLU A 176 -9.76 2.65 5.12
CA GLU A 176 -8.68 1.70 5.32
C GLU A 176 -8.61 0.83 4.06
N LEU A 177 -7.43 0.71 3.46
CA LEU A 177 -7.22 -0.12 2.29
C LEU A 177 -6.10 -1.11 2.57
N MET A 178 -6.36 -2.39 2.35
CA MET A 178 -5.36 -3.45 2.40
C MET A 178 -5.15 -4.03 1.01
N ALA A 179 -3.91 -4.07 0.55
CA ALA A 179 -3.54 -4.77 -0.68
C ALA A 179 -2.60 -5.94 -0.37
N SER A 180 -2.71 -6.99 -1.16
CA SER A 180 -1.71 -8.05 -1.26
C SER A 180 -1.31 -8.27 -2.71
N ASP A 181 -0.05 -8.63 -2.93
CA ASP A 181 0.51 -8.85 -4.27
C ASP A 181 1.72 -9.80 -4.17
N ASP A 182 1.65 -10.94 -4.86
CA ASP A 182 2.66 -12.00 -4.78
C ASP A 182 4.02 -11.60 -5.39
N ASP A 183 4.00 -10.63 -6.30
CA ASP A 183 5.18 -10.00 -6.90
C ASP A 183 5.87 -8.99 -5.95
N GLY A 184 5.30 -8.75 -4.76
CA GLY A 184 5.85 -7.82 -3.77
C GLY A 184 5.59 -6.35 -4.07
N LYS A 185 4.57 -6.03 -4.89
CA LYS A 185 4.20 -4.65 -5.27
C LYS A 185 2.98 -4.14 -4.50
N ALA A 186 2.68 -4.71 -3.32
CA ALA A 186 1.42 -4.43 -2.62
C ALA A 186 1.25 -2.94 -2.30
N CYS A 187 2.29 -2.23 -1.90
CA CYS A 187 2.19 -0.79 -1.62
C CYS A 187 1.95 0.05 -2.87
N ALA A 188 2.61 -0.27 -3.98
CA ALA A 188 2.35 0.41 -5.26
C ALA A 188 0.89 0.23 -5.71
N VAL A 189 0.35 -0.99 -5.55
CA VAL A 189 -1.06 -1.29 -5.83
C VAL A 189 -1.98 -0.52 -4.88
N ALA A 190 -1.71 -0.58 -3.57
CA ALA A 190 -2.53 0.05 -2.55
C ALA A 190 -2.65 1.57 -2.77
N VAL A 191 -1.53 2.23 -3.06
CA VAL A 191 -1.49 3.66 -3.35
C VAL A 191 -2.23 3.99 -4.65
N ALA A 192 -2.03 3.21 -5.71
CA ALA A 192 -2.73 3.45 -6.98
C ALA A 192 -4.25 3.32 -6.84
N VAL A 193 -4.72 2.32 -6.09
CA VAL A 193 -6.15 2.17 -5.78
C VAL A 193 -6.66 3.31 -4.91
N ALA A 194 -5.93 3.65 -3.85
CA ALA A 194 -6.26 4.76 -2.96
C ALA A 194 -6.42 6.08 -3.72
N GLU A 195 -5.52 6.36 -4.67
CA GLU A 195 -5.62 7.54 -5.54
C GLU A 195 -6.90 7.54 -6.38
N GLN A 196 -7.26 6.42 -7.00
CA GLN A 196 -8.50 6.33 -7.79
C GLN A 196 -9.74 6.53 -6.92
N ILE A 197 -9.78 5.91 -5.74
CA ILE A 197 -10.90 6.06 -4.81
C ILE A 197 -11.06 7.52 -4.38
N VAL A 198 -9.96 8.21 -4.01
CA VAL A 198 -10.01 9.62 -3.61
C VAL A 198 -10.47 10.51 -4.77
N ARG A 199 -10.06 10.24 -6.02
CA ARG A 199 -10.54 10.98 -7.20
C ARG A 199 -12.03 10.76 -7.45
N ASN A 200 -12.51 9.51 -7.32
CA ASN A 200 -13.92 9.18 -7.47
C ASN A 200 -14.79 9.89 -6.40
N LEU A 201 -14.31 9.94 -5.15
CA LEU A 201 -14.95 10.69 -4.06
C LEU A 201 -14.98 12.20 -4.30
N ALA A 202 -13.94 12.75 -4.94
CA ALA A 202 -13.90 14.16 -5.32
C ALA A 202 -14.82 14.50 -6.52
N GLY A 203 -15.33 13.48 -7.24
CA GLY A 203 -16.09 13.66 -8.47
C GLY A 203 -15.22 13.89 -9.72
N ASP A 204 -13.93 13.58 -9.64
CA ASP A 204 -12.93 13.79 -10.70
C ASP A 204 -12.62 12.52 -11.51
N GLY A 205 -13.27 11.39 -11.19
CA GLY A 205 -12.99 10.06 -11.76
C GLY A 205 -14.11 9.46 -12.61
#